data_AF-A0A662UZ23-F1
#
_entry.id   AF-A0A662UZ23-F1
#
_cell.length_a   1.000
_cell.length_b   1.000
_cell.length_c   1.000
_cell.angle_alpha   90.00
_cell.angle_beta   90.00
_cell.angle_gamma   90.00
#
_symmetry.space_group_name_H-M   'P 1'
#
loop_
_entity.id
_entity.type
_entity.pdbx_description
1 polymer ?
#
loop_
_entity_poly.entity_id
_entity_poly.type
_entity_poly.pdbx_seq_one_letter_code
_entity_poly.pdbx_strand_id
1 'polypeptide(L)'
;MGYVSSELGLKLAGIEEEEKRFIINYFRAHLKEDIRVFIEKGLEKLDQIIVTKPYRTYSWFLILYLTTHKLLDNRRAIVYYNKEDPRWTVSGIIHEILGKSIIPTGVISEGVLSYTAVYKMGLYKIYDDSIKEAILQLSNYTITSDPMRLLLDTLPKIISYRLKDLDYGYLVSRSIEGDYEILKLWLDTEPCSEEINAVSMALYINGINPIYYGLPLVDMEANIVEPLEYELDPMSICRTIDGADEEYCNMLKILTKIAENPDKAWELLKPWKDEIAPIKEHINEFIHSLEDK
;
A
#
# COMPACT_ATOMS: atom_id res chain seq x y z
N MET A 1 2.93 -5.70 -31.11
CA MET A 1 3.14 -5.40 -29.68
C MET A 1 4.48 -4.70 -29.56
N GLY A 2 4.49 -3.37 -29.57
CA GLY A 2 5.72 -2.58 -29.47
C GLY A 2 6.05 -2.35 -28.01
N TYR A 3 7.21 -2.83 -27.57
CA TYR A 3 7.78 -2.40 -26.30
C TYR A 3 8.20 -0.93 -26.47
N VAL A 4 7.46 0.00 -25.87
CA VAL A 4 7.99 1.33 -25.60
C VAL A 4 9.04 1.15 -24.50
N SER A 5 10.29 0.91 -24.90
CA SER A 5 11.44 0.97 -24.00
C SER A 5 11.49 2.38 -23.43
N SER A 6 11.10 2.52 -22.16
CA SER A 6 11.49 3.69 -21.39
C SER A 6 13.00 3.55 -21.10
N GLU A 7 13.73 4.66 -21.11
CA GLU A 7 15.15 4.71 -20.73
C GLU A 7 15.40 4.20 -19.30
N LEU A 8 14.34 3.97 -18.53
CA LEU A 8 14.32 3.43 -17.18
C LEU A 8 14.07 1.92 -17.11
N GLY A 9 13.75 1.24 -18.21
CA GLY A 9 13.50 -0.20 -18.22
C GLY A 9 12.14 -0.64 -17.65
N LEU A 10 11.16 0.26 -17.54
CA LEU A 10 9.79 -0.07 -17.11
C LEU A 10 9.09 -0.96 -18.15
N LYS A 11 8.95 -2.25 -17.84
CA LYS A 11 8.25 -3.23 -18.70
C LYS A 11 6.78 -3.34 -18.28
N LEU A 12 5.94 -2.44 -18.78
CA LEU A 12 4.50 -2.38 -18.46
C LEU A 12 3.65 -3.25 -19.40
N ALA A 13 2.74 -4.05 -18.83
CA ALA A 13 1.72 -4.81 -19.55
C ALA A 13 0.32 -4.65 -18.92
N GLY A 14 -0.72 -5.11 -19.61
CA GLY A 14 -2.10 -5.15 -19.11
C GLY A 14 -2.94 -3.87 -19.31
N ILE A 15 -2.33 -2.80 -19.83
CA ILE A 15 -2.95 -1.51 -20.13
C ILE A 15 -2.64 -1.03 -21.56
N GLU A 16 -3.36 -0.01 -22.01
CA GLU A 16 -3.25 0.60 -23.34
C GLU A 16 -2.04 1.52 -23.48
N GLU A 17 -1.62 1.82 -24.71
CA GLU A 17 -0.41 2.61 -24.99
C GLU A 17 -0.48 4.06 -24.49
N GLU A 18 -1.67 4.66 -24.40
CA GLU A 18 -1.84 5.98 -23.79
C GLU A 18 -1.59 5.95 -22.28
N GLU A 19 -2.13 4.94 -21.59
CA GLU A 19 -2.00 4.74 -20.15
C GLU A 19 -0.54 4.43 -19.78
N LYS A 20 0.15 3.60 -20.59
CA LYS A 20 1.59 3.37 -20.46
C LYS A 20 2.39 4.66 -20.61
N ARG A 21 2.06 5.48 -21.61
CA ARG A 21 2.74 6.75 -21.86
C ARG A 21 2.60 7.70 -20.68
N PHE A 22 1.42 7.77 -20.04
CA PHE A 22 1.24 8.56 -18.83
C PHE A 22 2.23 8.12 -17.73
N ILE A 23 2.24 6.83 -17.38
CA ILE A 23 3.10 6.29 -16.32
C ILE A 23 4.59 6.54 -16.64
N ILE A 24 5.03 6.21 -17.85
CA ILE A 24 6.43 6.39 -18.27
C ILE A 24 6.83 7.87 -18.23
N ASN A 25 5.97 8.76 -18.72
CA ASN A 25 6.26 10.19 -18.71
C ASN A 25 6.28 10.76 -17.29
N TYR A 26 5.45 10.25 -16.39
CA TYR A 26 5.49 10.61 -14.97
C TYR A 26 6.86 10.26 -14.37
N PHE A 27 7.30 9.00 -14.50
CA PHE A 27 8.61 8.58 -14.01
C PHE A 27 9.75 9.43 -14.60
N ARG A 28 9.72 9.70 -15.91
CA ARG A 28 10.73 10.56 -16.56
C ARG A 28 10.78 11.97 -16.00
N ALA A 29 9.63 12.58 -15.74
CA ALA A 29 9.55 13.96 -15.29
C ALA A 29 9.84 14.13 -13.78
N HIS A 30 9.59 13.09 -12.99
CA HIS A 30 9.55 13.20 -11.53
C HIS A 30 10.61 12.39 -10.77
N LEU A 31 11.27 11.42 -11.42
CA LEU A 31 12.30 10.62 -10.76
C LEU A 31 13.48 11.50 -10.31
N LYS A 32 13.77 11.45 -9.02
CA LYS A 32 14.92 12.14 -8.42
C LYS A 32 16.17 11.27 -8.48
N GLU A 33 17.32 11.93 -8.58
CA GLU A 33 18.60 11.26 -8.78
C GLU A 33 19.01 10.37 -7.60
N ASP A 34 18.74 10.81 -6.37
CA ASP A 34 19.00 10.06 -5.15
C ASP A 34 18.09 8.83 -4.97
N ILE A 35 16.98 8.75 -5.70
CA ILE A 35 16.07 7.59 -5.73
C ILE A 35 16.40 6.65 -6.91
N ARG A 36 16.92 7.19 -8.02
CA ARG A 36 17.13 6.48 -9.29
C ARG A 36 17.80 5.13 -9.13
N VAL A 37 18.91 5.07 -8.39
CA VAL A 37 19.70 3.84 -8.20
C VAL A 37 18.88 2.72 -7.54
N PHE A 38 17.93 3.05 -6.68
CA PHE A 38 17.07 2.07 -6.01
C PHE A 38 15.97 1.58 -6.95
N ILE A 39 15.37 2.50 -7.73
CA ILE A 39 14.39 2.14 -8.76
C ILE A 39 15.01 1.20 -9.81
N GLU A 40 16.21 1.51 -10.30
CA GLU A 40 16.91 0.67 -11.28
C GLU A 40 17.20 -0.72 -10.71
N LYS A 41 17.73 -0.82 -9.48
CA LYS A 41 17.95 -2.10 -8.78
C LYS A 41 16.68 -2.91 -8.59
N GLY A 42 15.55 -2.25 -8.31
CA GLY A 42 14.25 -2.92 -8.20
C GLY A 42 13.78 -3.47 -9.54
N LEU A 43 13.93 -2.67 -10.60
CA LEU A 43 13.54 -3.06 -11.96
C LEU A 43 14.40 -4.20 -12.52
N GLU A 44 15.68 -4.29 -12.16
CA GLU A 44 16.53 -5.43 -12.52
C GLU A 44 16.00 -6.78 -12.00
N LYS A 45 15.29 -6.77 -10.87
CA LYS A 45 14.70 -7.97 -10.24
C LYS A 45 13.30 -8.28 -10.78
N LEU A 46 12.71 -7.38 -11.56
CA LEU A 46 11.37 -7.53 -12.11
C LEU A 46 11.44 -7.92 -13.59
N ASP A 47 10.82 -9.04 -13.93
CA ASP A 47 10.68 -9.46 -15.32
C ASP A 47 9.66 -8.57 -16.04
N GLN A 48 8.59 -8.20 -15.34
CA GLN A 48 7.51 -7.37 -15.85
C GLN A 48 6.69 -6.75 -14.70
N ILE A 49 6.10 -5.58 -14.98
CA ILE A 49 5.06 -4.96 -14.15
C ILE A 49 3.73 -5.10 -14.91
N ILE A 50 2.81 -5.87 -14.34
CA ILE A 50 1.47 -6.09 -14.87
C ILE A 50 0.55 -5.05 -14.22
N VAL A 51 0.12 -4.07 -15.00
CA VAL A 51 -0.89 -3.11 -14.59
C VAL A 51 -2.24 -3.66 -15.00
N THR A 52 -3.16 -3.87 -14.05
CA THR A 52 -4.43 -4.56 -14.30
C THR A 52 -5.62 -3.63 -14.15
N LYS A 53 -6.49 -3.62 -15.16
CA LYS A 53 -7.81 -2.98 -15.09
C LYS A 53 -8.77 -3.81 -14.21
N PRO A 54 -9.85 -3.21 -13.69
CA PRO A 54 -10.87 -3.92 -12.94
C PRO A 54 -11.46 -5.12 -13.69
N TYR A 55 -11.82 -6.14 -12.93
CA TYR A 55 -12.41 -7.42 -13.34
C TYR A 55 -11.60 -8.27 -14.33
N ARG A 56 -10.31 -7.98 -14.51
CA ARG A 56 -9.36 -8.84 -15.23
C ARG A 56 -8.76 -9.90 -14.32
N THR A 57 -8.27 -11.00 -14.90
CA THR A 57 -7.60 -12.09 -14.15
C THR A 57 -6.66 -11.58 -13.06
N TYR A 58 -5.74 -10.68 -13.42
CA TYR A 58 -4.74 -10.18 -12.46
C TYR A 58 -5.32 -9.22 -11.41
N SER A 59 -6.45 -8.55 -11.67
CA SER A 59 -7.12 -7.73 -10.65
C SER A 59 -7.82 -8.60 -9.63
N TRP A 60 -8.49 -9.68 -10.06
CA TRP A 60 -9.08 -10.65 -9.14
C TRP A 60 -8.01 -11.28 -8.26
N PHE A 61 -6.90 -11.67 -8.88
CA PHE A 61 -5.76 -12.22 -8.21
C PHE A 61 -5.14 -11.26 -7.18
N LEU A 62 -4.97 -9.97 -7.55
CA LEU A 62 -4.47 -8.94 -6.65
C LEU A 62 -5.36 -8.79 -5.41
N ILE A 63 -6.68 -8.75 -5.59
CA ILE A 63 -7.60 -8.60 -4.46
C ILE A 63 -7.59 -9.87 -3.57
N LEU A 64 -7.53 -11.07 -4.14
CA LEU A 64 -7.38 -12.30 -3.36
C LEU A 64 -6.05 -12.35 -2.60
N TYR A 65 -4.97 -11.85 -3.19
CA TYR A 65 -3.68 -11.76 -2.50
C TYR A 65 -3.77 -10.85 -1.27
N LEU A 66 -4.40 -9.69 -1.42
CA LEU A 66 -4.60 -8.76 -0.31
C LEU A 66 -5.47 -9.33 0.81
N THR A 67 -6.37 -10.28 0.51
CA THR A 67 -7.20 -10.94 1.51
C THR A 67 -6.58 -12.21 2.11
N THR A 68 -5.61 -12.84 1.43
CA THR A 68 -5.02 -14.13 1.85
C THR A 68 -3.54 -14.06 2.24
N HIS A 69 -2.86 -12.94 1.99
CA HIS A 69 -1.42 -12.71 2.23
C HIS A 69 -0.47 -13.74 1.57
N LYS A 70 -0.91 -14.50 0.56
CA LYS A 70 -0.08 -15.50 -0.15
C LYS A 70 0.69 -14.89 -1.33
N LEU A 71 1.96 -14.53 -1.11
CA LEU A 71 2.80 -13.89 -2.12
C LEU A 71 2.90 -14.72 -3.40
N LEU A 72 2.71 -14.06 -4.53
CA LEU A 72 2.96 -14.61 -5.84
C LEU A 72 4.30 -14.15 -6.39
N ASP A 73 4.89 -15.03 -7.18
CA ASP A 73 6.17 -14.92 -7.89
C ASP A 73 6.89 -13.57 -7.69
N ASN A 74 7.95 -13.59 -6.88
CA ASN A 74 8.72 -12.41 -6.50
C ASN A 74 9.31 -11.62 -7.69
N ARG A 75 9.26 -12.16 -8.91
CA ARG A 75 9.77 -11.54 -10.14
C ARG A 75 8.73 -10.74 -10.93
N ARG A 76 7.45 -10.78 -10.55
CA ARG A 76 6.38 -9.98 -11.18
C ARG A 76 5.76 -9.04 -10.16
N ALA A 77 5.53 -7.80 -10.57
CA ALA A 77 4.73 -6.85 -9.83
C ALA A 77 3.34 -6.77 -10.47
N ILE A 78 2.27 -6.86 -9.67
CA ILE A 78 0.90 -6.67 -10.15
C ILE A 78 0.35 -5.41 -9.47
N VAL A 79 -0.04 -4.41 -10.26
CA VAL A 79 -0.52 -3.13 -9.76
C VAL A 79 -1.89 -2.81 -10.35
N TYR A 80 -2.82 -2.32 -9.53
CA TYR A 80 -4.13 -1.90 -9.99
C TYR A 80 -4.06 -0.61 -10.83
N TYR A 81 -4.80 -0.58 -11.94
CA TYR A 81 -4.99 0.64 -12.72
C TYR A 81 -6.14 1.47 -12.16
N ASN A 82 -5.83 2.57 -11.47
CA ASN A 82 -6.83 3.53 -11.03
C ASN A 82 -7.15 4.48 -12.19
N LYS A 83 -8.38 4.39 -12.69
CA LYS A 83 -8.81 5.17 -13.86
C LYS A 83 -9.17 6.62 -13.49
N GLU A 84 -9.63 6.85 -12.27
CA GLU A 84 -10.05 8.17 -11.79
C GLU A 84 -8.84 9.09 -11.58
N ASP A 85 -7.78 8.55 -11.00
CA ASP A 85 -6.51 9.22 -10.82
C ASP A 85 -5.32 8.23 -10.97
N PRO A 86 -4.74 8.14 -12.18
CA PRO A 86 -3.61 7.24 -12.48
C PRO A 86 -2.35 7.49 -11.65
N ARG A 87 -2.27 8.59 -10.88
CA ARG A 87 -1.20 8.83 -9.92
C ARG A 87 -1.16 7.76 -8.82
N TRP A 88 -2.30 7.19 -8.45
CA TRP A 88 -2.36 6.05 -7.53
C TRP A 88 -1.65 4.82 -8.11
N THR A 89 -1.84 4.54 -9.40
CA THR A 89 -1.12 3.45 -10.08
C THR A 89 0.38 3.70 -10.11
N VAL A 90 0.82 4.94 -10.37
CA VAL A 90 2.24 5.28 -10.30
C VAL A 90 2.79 5.04 -8.89
N SER A 91 2.06 5.45 -7.86
CA SER A 91 2.44 5.17 -6.46
C SER A 91 2.61 3.67 -6.21
N GLY A 92 1.62 2.86 -6.56
CA GLY A 92 1.70 1.40 -6.40
C GLY A 92 2.89 0.77 -7.14
N ILE A 93 3.22 1.26 -8.35
CA ILE A 93 4.40 0.81 -9.08
C ILE A 93 5.69 1.15 -8.33
N ILE A 94 5.80 2.34 -7.73
CA ILE A 94 6.98 2.74 -6.94
C ILE A 94 7.14 1.82 -5.73
N HIS A 95 6.06 1.55 -4.99
CA HIS A 95 6.06 0.61 -3.86
C HIS A 95 6.57 -0.77 -4.26
N GLU A 96 6.01 -1.35 -5.34
CA GLU A 96 6.42 -2.68 -5.82
C GLU A 96 7.89 -2.73 -6.25
N ILE A 97 8.38 -1.72 -6.97
CA ILE A 97 9.78 -1.65 -7.39
C ILE A 97 10.70 -1.56 -6.15
N LEU A 98 10.37 -0.69 -5.19
CA LEU A 98 11.23 -0.44 -4.05
C LEU A 98 11.28 -1.62 -3.09
N GLY A 99 10.16 -2.32 -2.89
CA GLY A 99 10.09 -3.57 -2.13
C GLY A 99 10.97 -4.69 -2.71
N LYS A 100 11.34 -4.62 -4.00
CA LYS A 100 12.36 -5.52 -4.57
C LYS A 100 13.78 -4.99 -4.37
N SER A 101 13.97 -3.69 -4.31
CA SER A 101 15.30 -3.06 -4.28
C SER A 101 15.95 -3.02 -2.90
N ILE A 102 15.15 -2.80 -1.84
CA ILE A 102 15.62 -2.52 -0.49
C ILE A 102 15.05 -3.58 0.47
N ILE A 103 15.89 -4.07 1.38
CA ILE A 103 15.48 -4.96 2.46
C ILE A 103 15.85 -4.25 3.77
N PRO A 104 14.92 -3.47 4.36
CA PRO A 104 15.17 -2.80 5.63
C PRO A 104 15.11 -3.81 6.78
N THR A 105 15.61 -3.40 7.95
CA THR A 105 15.63 -4.26 9.15
C THR A 105 14.41 -4.09 10.03
N GLY A 106 13.62 -3.02 9.82
CA GLY A 106 12.44 -2.70 10.61
C GLY A 106 11.14 -2.69 9.80
N VAL A 107 10.03 -2.91 10.50
CA VAL A 107 8.68 -3.07 9.93
C VAL A 107 8.13 -1.71 9.46
N ILE A 108 8.42 -0.64 10.21
CA ILE A 108 8.01 0.73 9.84
C ILE A 108 8.88 1.24 8.69
N SER A 109 10.17 0.90 8.73
CA SER A 109 11.19 1.34 7.78
C SER A 109 10.83 1.02 6.32
N GLU A 110 10.27 -0.16 6.03
CA GLU A 110 9.87 -0.55 4.67
C GLU A 110 8.82 0.39 4.08
N GLY A 111 7.75 0.63 4.84
CA GLY A 111 6.72 1.57 4.44
C GLY A 111 7.31 2.97 4.28
N VAL A 112 8.15 3.42 5.23
CA VAL A 112 8.70 4.78 5.22
C VAL A 112 9.54 5.03 3.97
N LEU A 113 10.37 4.08 3.57
CA LEU A 113 11.16 4.19 2.36
C LEU A 113 10.28 4.29 1.11
N SER A 114 9.24 3.48 1.02
CA SER A 114 8.35 3.46 -0.15
C SER A 114 7.56 4.77 -0.25
N TYR A 115 6.93 5.21 0.84
CA TYR A 115 6.17 6.46 0.88
C TYR A 115 7.05 7.69 0.70
N THR A 116 8.25 7.72 1.27
CA THR A 116 9.19 8.84 1.06
C THR A 116 9.52 8.99 -0.42
N ALA A 117 9.81 7.88 -1.13
CA ALA A 117 10.09 7.94 -2.56
C ALA A 117 8.88 8.44 -3.38
N VAL A 118 7.69 7.92 -3.08
CA VAL A 118 6.42 8.38 -3.67
C VAL A 118 6.26 9.90 -3.48
N TYR A 119 6.44 10.39 -2.25
CA TYR A 119 6.28 11.81 -1.93
C TYR A 119 7.32 12.69 -2.61
N LYS A 120 8.57 12.24 -2.65
CA LYS A 120 9.69 12.94 -3.29
C LYS A 120 9.56 12.99 -4.81
N MET A 121 8.84 12.04 -5.40
CA MET A 121 8.39 12.06 -6.80
C MET A 121 7.15 12.94 -7.03
N GLY A 122 6.64 13.64 -6.01
CA GLY A 122 5.54 14.60 -6.15
C GLY A 122 4.14 14.01 -6.00
N LEU A 123 4.03 12.79 -5.49
CA LEU A 123 2.76 12.10 -5.23
C LEU A 123 2.24 12.30 -3.80
N TYR A 124 2.85 13.15 -2.97
CA TYR A 124 2.37 13.37 -1.60
C TYR A 124 0.92 13.88 -1.55
N LYS A 125 0.51 14.68 -2.55
CA LYS A 125 -0.82 15.31 -2.59
C LYS A 125 -1.99 14.34 -2.64
N ILE A 126 -1.79 13.14 -3.21
CA ILE A 126 -2.86 12.13 -3.23
C ILE A 126 -3.07 11.49 -1.84
N TYR A 127 -2.14 11.70 -0.90
CA TYR A 127 -2.22 11.22 0.49
C TYR A 127 -2.52 12.31 1.53
N ASP A 128 -2.55 13.61 1.14
CA ASP A 128 -2.68 14.72 2.09
C ASP A 128 -3.90 14.57 3.01
N ASP A 129 -5.04 14.18 2.45
CA ASP A 129 -6.29 14.05 3.20
C ASP A 129 -6.27 12.81 4.10
N SER A 130 -5.75 11.68 3.64
CA SER A 130 -5.65 10.47 4.45
C SER A 130 -4.66 10.61 5.60
N ILE A 131 -3.54 11.33 5.40
CA ILE A 131 -2.59 11.66 6.46
C ILE A 131 -3.24 12.56 7.53
N LYS A 132 -3.92 13.63 7.12
CA LYS A 132 -4.58 14.56 8.05
C LYS A 132 -5.66 13.86 8.88
N GLU A 133 -6.48 13.05 8.23
CA GLU A 133 -7.54 12.29 8.89
C GLU A 133 -6.95 11.28 9.88
N ALA A 134 -5.90 10.54 9.49
CA ALA A 134 -5.23 9.59 10.37
C ALA A 134 -4.62 10.28 11.60
N ILE A 135 -3.93 11.42 11.41
CA ILE A 135 -3.39 12.20 12.53
C ILE A 135 -4.52 12.63 13.45
N LEU A 136 -5.60 13.20 12.92
CA LEU A 136 -6.74 13.68 13.70
C LEU A 136 -7.40 12.57 14.52
N GLN A 137 -7.62 11.39 13.92
CA GLN A 137 -8.24 10.26 14.60
C GLN A 137 -7.34 9.72 15.71
N LEU A 138 -6.08 9.41 15.38
CA LEU A 138 -5.13 8.80 16.32
C LEU A 138 -4.72 9.75 17.45
N SER A 139 -4.58 11.06 17.17
CA SER A 139 -4.29 12.06 18.21
C SER A 139 -5.43 12.25 19.19
N ASN A 140 -6.66 11.90 18.78
CA ASN A 140 -7.85 11.86 19.62
C ASN A 140 -8.15 10.44 20.15
N TYR A 141 -7.15 9.55 20.13
CA TYR A 141 -7.23 8.18 20.64
C TYR A 141 -8.33 7.34 19.98
N THR A 142 -8.74 7.70 18.78
CA THR A 142 -9.76 7.01 18.00
C THR A 142 -9.08 6.10 16.98
N ILE A 143 -9.34 4.79 17.10
CA ILE A 143 -8.78 3.78 16.21
C ILE A 143 -9.89 3.24 15.32
N THR A 144 -9.74 3.41 14.01
CA THR A 144 -10.71 3.01 12.98
C THR A 144 -10.17 1.95 12.02
N SER A 145 -8.91 1.53 12.23
CA SER A 145 -8.17 0.61 11.35
C SER A 145 -7.55 -0.51 12.16
N ASP A 146 -7.32 -1.65 11.50
CA ASP A 146 -6.58 -2.77 12.07
C ASP A 146 -5.18 -2.33 12.58
N PRO A 147 -4.74 -2.78 13.77
CA PRO A 147 -3.44 -2.40 14.33
C PRO A 147 -2.26 -2.63 13.38
N MET A 148 -2.23 -3.77 12.68
CA MET A 148 -1.12 -4.09 11.77
C MET A 148 -1.09 -3.12 10.58
N ARG A 149 -2.26 -2.68 10.10
CA ARG A 149 -2.37 -1.63 9.10
C ARG A 149 -1.87 -0.27 9.61
N LEU A 150 -2.14 0.07 10.87
CA LEU A 150 -1.57 1.29 11.45
C LEU A 150 -0.04 1.27 11.39
N LEU A 151 0.57 0.10 11.66
CA LEU A 151 2.01 -0.08 11.67
C LEU A 151 2.65 -0.09 10.26
N LEU A 152 2.03 -0.80 9.31
CA LEU A 152 2.58 -1.04 7.97
C LEU A 152 2.24 0.05 6.95
N ASP A 153 1.19 0.82 7.19
CA ASP A 153 0.62 1.74 6.20
C ASP A 153 0.48 3.15 6.76
N THR A 154 -0.25 3.32 7.86
CA THR A 154 -0.60 4.66 8.38
C THR A 154 0.61 5.39 8.96
N LEU A 155 1.36 4.74 9.86
CA LEU A 155 2.58 5.29 10.46
C LEU A 155 3.60 5.68 9.39
N PRO A 156 3.95 4.80 8.45
CA PRO A 156 4.81 5.15 7.33
C PRO A 156 4.40 6.39 6.54
N LYS A 157 3.11 6.59 6.26
CA LYS A 157 2.62 7.78 5.54
C LYS A 157 2.89 9.06 6.31
N ILE A 158 2.56 9.08 7.60
CA ILE A 158 2.75 10.24 8.48
C ILE A 158 4.24 10.57 8.58
N ILE A 159 5.07 9.57 8.88
CA ILE A 159 6.51 9.72 9.05
C ILE A 159 7.17 10.23 7.76
N SER A 160 6.89 9.56 6.64
CA SER A 160 7.49 9.89 5.33
C SER A 160 7.17 11.30 4.87
N TYR A 161 6.01 11.86 5.25
CA TYR A 161 5.62 13.19 4.82
C TYR A 161 6.59 14.26 5.29
N ARG A 162 7.14 14.10 6.51
CA ARG A 162 8.17 14.97 7.07
C ARG A 162 9.56 14.65 6.50
N LEU A 163 9.82 13.38 6.16
CA LEU A 163 11.13 12.92 5.67
C LEU A 163 11.32 13.07 4.15
N LYS A 164 10.29 13.44 3.38
CA LYS A 164 10.30 13.47 1.89
C LYS A 164 11.41 14.30 1.25
N ASP A 165 11.92 15.30 1.96
CA ASP A 165 12.95 16.22 1.47
C ASP A 165 14.38 15.78 1.86
N LEU A 166 14.53 14.73 2.68
CA LEU A 166 15.83 14.14 3.00
C LEU A 166 16.45 13.44 1.79
N ASP A 167 17.79 13.35 1.77
CA ASP A 167 18.51 12.52 0.82
C ASP A 167 18.07 11.06 1.00
N TYR A 168 17.60 10.45 -0.10
CA TYR A 168 17.00 9.13 -0.04
C TYR A 168 18.04 8.03 0.28
N GLY A 169 19.28 8.18 -0.19
CA GLY A 169 20.37 7.25 0.12
C GLY A 169 20.72 7.27 1.61
N TYR A 170 20.75 8.46 2.22
CA TYR A 170 20.90 8.61 3.66
C TYR A 170 19.75 7.94 4.42
N LEU A 171 18.50 8.17 4.01
CA LEU A 171 17.33 7.53 4.63
C LEU A 171 17.41 5.99 4.55
N VAL A 172 17.80 5.43 3.39
CA VAL A 172 18.04 3.99 3.23
C VAL A 172 19.12 3.50 4.20
N SER A 173 20.23 4.24 4.36
CA SER A 173 21.28 3.84 5.30
C SER A 173 20.78 3.74 6.75
N ARG A 174 19.93 4.68 7.18
CA ARG A 174 19.31 4.68 8.51
C ARG A 174 18.29 3.55 8.68
N SER A 175 17.54 3.23 7.62
CA SER A 175 16.53 2.14 7.63
C SER A 175 17.13 0.75 7.86
N ILE A 176 18.40 0.56 7.52
CA ILE A 176 19.14 -0.69 7.75
C ILE A 176 19.58 -0.80 9.22
N GLU A 177 19.75 0.33 9.91
CA GLU A 177 20.05 0.36 11.35
C GLU A 177 18.78 0.09 12.20
N GLY A 178 17.60 0.29 11.62
CA GLY A 178 16.30 -0.13 12.18
C GLY A 178 15.32 1.01 12.42
N ASP A 179 14.10 0.67 12.87
CA ASP A 179 12.99 1.61 13.05
C ASP A 179 13.32 2.76 14.02
N TYR A 180 14.22 2.52 14.98
CA TYR A 180 14.66 3.55 15.93
C TYR A 180 15.34 4.73 15.24
N GLU A 181 16.23 4.46 14.29
CA GLU A 181 16.94 5.53 13.57
C GLU A 181 15.99 6.31 12.65
N ILE A 182 14.99 5.65 12.08
CA ILE A 182 13.95 6.32 11.27
C ILE A 182 13.08 7.23 12.12
N LEU A 183 12.61 6.76 13.28
CA LEU A 183 11.79 7.57 14.18
C LEU A 183 12.58 8.73 14.79
N LYS A 184 13.87 8.54 15.05
CA LYS A 184 14.78 9.61 15.48
C LYS A 184 14.93 10.68 14.41
N LEU A 185 15.19 10.31 13.15
CA LEU A 185 15.22 11.26 12.04
C LEU A 185 13.91 12.04 11.91
N TRP A 186 12.78 11.37 12.12
CA TRP A 186 11.47 12.00 12.09
C TRP A 186 11.28 13.00 13.24
N LEU A 187 11.68 12.65 14.46
CA LEU A 187 11.67 13.57 15.60
C LEU A 187 12.54 14.81 15.37
N ASP A 188 13.69 14.66 14.69
CA ASP A 188 14.57 15.77 14.33
C ASP A 188 13.91 16.78 13.36
N THR A 189 12.79 16.41 12.72
CA THR A 189 11.98 17.33 11.88
C THR A 189 11.00 18.19 12.68
N GLU A 190 11.03 18.10 14.01
CA GLU A 190 10.15 18.81 14.94
C GLU A 190 8.66 18.60 14.61
N PRO A 191 8.15 17.34 14.68
CA PRO A 191 6.73 17.06 14.48
C PRO A 191 5.87 17.73 15.55
N CYS A 192 4.64 18.10 15.20
CA CYS A 192 3.72 18.75 16.15
C CYS A 192 3.17 17.75 17.17
N SER A 193 2.50 18.28 18.20
CA SER A 193 1.91 17.46 19.27
C SER A 193 0.93 16.41 18.76
N GLU A 194 0.12 16.75 17.77
CA GLU A 194 -0.87 15.86 17.17
C GLU A 194 -0.20 14.70 16.42
N GLU A 195 0.85 14.99 15.67
CA GLU A 195 1.67 13.97 14.99
C GLU A 195 2.37 13.06 16.01
N ILE A 196 2.98 13.62 17.06
CA ILE A 196 3.61 12.85 18.15
C ILE A 196 2.59 11.93 18.81
N ASN A 197 1.43 12.44 19.17
CA ASN A 197 0.37 11.65 19.81
C ASN A 197 -0.14 10.55 18.87
N ALA A 198 -0.34 10.85 17.59
CA ALA A 198 -0.77 9.87 16.60
C ALA A 198 0.23 8.72 16.45
N VAL A 199 1.53 9.04 16.36
CA VAL A 199 2.59 8.03 16.22
C VAL A 199 2.73 7.22 17.51
N SER A 200 2.72 7.86 18.68
CA SER A 200 2.70 7.18 19.98
C SER A 200 1.54 6.19 20.09
N MET A 201 0.35 6.61 19.69
CA MET A 201 -0.85 5.79 19.78
C MET A 201 -0.77 4.56 18.89
N ALA A 202 -0.34 4.74 17.64
CA ALA A 202 -0.20 3.64 16.71
C ALA A 202 0.88 2.62 17.12
N LEU A 203 1.97 3.06 17.76
CA LEU A 203 2.95 2.14 18.36
C LEU A 203 2.35 1.40 19.56
N TYR A 204 1.70 2.13 20.47
CA TYR A 204 1.12 1.58 21.69
C TYR A 204 0.08 0.48 21.40
N ILE A 205 -0.84 0.72 20.46
CA ILE A 205 -1.87 -0.29 20.11
C ILE A 205 -1.27 -1.55 19.49
N ASN A 206 -0.11 -1.44 18.86
CA ASN A 206 0.64 -2.57 18.32
C ASN A 206 1.54 -3.26 19.38
N GLY A 207 1.38 -2.92 20.67
CA GLY A 207 2.18 -3.48 21.75
C GLY A 207 3.63 -3.00 21.77
N ILE A 208 3.94 -1.94 21.03
CA ILE A 208 5.29 -1.36 20.95
C ILE A 208 5.36 -0.17 21.92
N ASN A 209 6.30 -0.20 22.87
CA ASN A 209 6.46 0.88 23.85
C ASN A 209 7.00 2.17 23.20
N PRO A 210 6.22 3.28 23.15
CA PRO A 210 6.65 4.52 22.49
C PRO A 210 7.87 5.17 23.16
N ILE A 211 8.07 5.01 24.48
CA ILE A 211 9.20 5.61 25.20
C ILE A 211 10.53 5.12 24.64
N TYR A 212 10.59 3.87 24.16
CA TYR A 212 11.81 3.33 23.56
C TYR A 212 12.31 4.21 22.41
N TYR A 213 11.42 4.90 21.71
CA TYR A 213 11.70 5.79 20.59
C TYR A 213 11.76 7.27 20.97
N GLY A 214 11.70 7.62 22.27
CA GLY A 214 11.65 9.00 22.75
C GLY A 214 10.28 9.66 22.63
N LEU A 215 9.22 8.86 22.45
CA LEU A 215 7.84 9.33 22.34
C LEU A 215 7.10 9.19 23.68
N PRO A 216 6.07 10.02 23.96
CA PRO A 216 5.31 9.93 25.19
C PRO A 216 4.50 8.62 25.26
N LEU A 217 4.33 8.10 26.48
CA LEU A 217 3.33 7.07 26.73
C LEU A 217 1.93 7.62 26.48
N VAL A 218 1.07 6.74 26.00
CA VAL A 218 -0.35 7.01 25.95
C VAL A 218 -0.99 6.44 27.22
N ASP A 219 -1.35 7.32 28.14
CA ASP A 219 -2.03 6.97 29.39
C ASP A 219 -3.57 6.99 29.25
N MET A 220 -4.08 7.14 28.03
CA MET A 220 -5.52 7.21 27.73
C MET A 220 -6.00 5.89 27.12
N GLU A 221 -7.17 5.42 27.54
CA GLU A 221 -7.80 4.27 26.91
C GLU A 221 -8.14 4.59 25.46
N ALA A 222 -7.71 3.71 24.55
CA ALA A 222 -8.05 3.79 23.15
C ALA A 222 -9.58 3.71 22.99
N ASN A 223 -10.18 4.71 22.37
CA ASN A 223 -11.51 4.53 21.79
C ASN A 223 -11.34 3.71 20.52
N ILE A 224 -11.29 2.40 20.69
CA ILE A 224 -11.36 1.46 19.57
C ILE A 224 -12.79 1.59 19.08
N VAL A 225 -12.95 2.36 18.00
CA VAL A 225 -14.11 2.21 17.15
C VAL A 225 -13.83 0.88 16.48
N GLU A 226 -14.29 -0.19 17.13
CA GLU A 226 -14.26 -1.52 16.53
C GLU A 226 -14.67 -1.32 15.08
N PRO A 227 -13.90 -1.83 14.11
CA PRO A 227 -14.32 -1.78 12.72
C PRO A 227 -15.57 -2.66 12.66
N LEU A 228 -16.73 -2.09 13.02
CA LEU A 228 -18.07 -2.68 13.14
C LEU A 228 -18.04 -4.10 12.64
N GLU A 229 -17.77 -5.09 13.49
CA GLU A 229 -17.86 -6.53 13.20
C GLU A 229 -17.53 -7.03 11.78
N TYR A 230 -16.69 -6.42 10.91
CA TYR A 230 -16.83 -6.73 9.48
C TYR A 230 -18.32 -6.78 9.05
N GLU A 231 -19.18 -5.86 9.51
CA GLU A 231 -20.42 -5.62 8.80
C GLU A 231 -19.98 -5.28 7.38
N LEU A 232 -20.45 -6.11 6.48
CA LEU A 232 -20.07 -6.23 5.10
C LEU A 232 -20.59 -5.00 4.35
N ASP A 233 -20.05 -3.83 4.69
CA ASP A 233 -20.10 -2.60 3.90
C ASP A 233 -18.75 -2.39 3.21
N PRO A 234 -18.58 -2.96 2.01
CA PRO A 234 -17.42 -2.74 1.17
C PRO A 234 -17.14 -1.28 0.83
N MET A 235 -18.10 -0.35 1.01
CA MET A 235 -17.80 1.08 0.89
C MET A 235 -16.93 1.57 2.04
N SER A 236 -17.10 1.04 3.25
CA SER A 236 -16.24 1.32 4.40
C SER A 236 -14.83 0.73 4.18
N ILE A 237 -14.75 -0.54 3.75
CA ILE A 237 -13.47 -1.19 3.40
C ILE A 237 -12.75 -0.38 2.33
N CYS A 238 -13.47 0.07 1.30
CA CYS A 238 -12.85 0.86 0.24
C CYS A 238 -12.38 2.24 0.65
N ARG A 239 -13.14 2.95 1.50
CA ARG A 239 -12.75 4.27 2.00
C ARG A 239 -11.44 4.22 2.77
N THR A 240 -11.11 3.08 3.35
CA THR A 240 -9.82 2.91 4.01
C THR A 240 -8.69 2.66 3.01
N ILE A 241 -8.92 2.10 1.82
CA ILE A 241 -7.88 1.73 0.85
C ILE A 241 -7.56 2.92 -0.06
N ASP A 242 -6.43 3.56 0.21
CA ASP A 242 -5.87 4.61 -0.64
C ASP A 242 -5.72 4.14 -2.09
N GLY A 243 -6.32 4.90 -3.02
CA GLY A 243 -6.28 4.60 -4.45
C GLY A 243 -7.23 3.50 -4.93
N ALA A 244 -8.18 3.04 -4.11
CA ALA A 244 -9.31 2.24 -4.56
C ALA A 244 -10.36 3.12 -5.26
N ASP A 245 -10.65 2.84 -6.54
CA ASP A 245 -11.77 3.45 -7.26
C ASP A 245 -13.06 2.62 -7.11
N GLU A 246 -14.19 3.14 -7.61
CA GLU A 246 -15.51 2.49 -7.45
C GLU A 246 -15.50 1.03 -7.95
N GLU A 247 -14.78 0.75 -9.03
CA GLU A 247 -14.73 -0.59 -9.62
C GLU A 247 -13.92 -1.56 -8.76
N TYR A 248 -12.80 -1.12 -8.20
CA TYR A 248 -12.06 -1.90 -7.22
C TYR A 248 -12.93 -2.25 -6.00
N CYS A 249 -13.73 -1.28 -5.54
CA CYS A 249 -14.68 -1.48 -4.45
C CYS A 249 -15.77 -2.48 -4.79
N ASN A 250 -16.27 -2.44 -6.01
CA ASN A 250 -17.27 -3.39 -6.47
C ASN A 250 -16.72 -4.81 -6.58
N MET A 251 -15.44 -4.98 -6.93
CA MET A 251 -14.78 -6.29 -6.87
C MET A 251 -14.66 -6.80 -5.44
N LEU A 252 -14.24 -5.95 -4.49
CA LEU A 252 -14.22 -6.30 -3.07
C LEU A 252 -15.61 -6.69 -2.56
N LYS A 253 -16.67 -5.96 -2.95
CA LYS A 253 -18.07 -6.31 -2.63
C LYS A 253 -18.42 -7.74 -3.00
N ILE A 254 -17.91 -8.20 -4.14
CA ILE A 254 -18.19 -9.54 -4.63
C ILE A 254 -17.50 -10.57 -3.72
N LEU A 255 -16.23 -10.38 -3.39
CA LEU A 255 -15.52 -11.29 -2.47
C LEU A 255 -16.13 -11.30 -1.06
N THR A 256 -16.57 -10.14 -0.58
CA THR A 256 -17.30 -9.99 0.68
C THR A 256 -18.60 -10.83 0.67
N LYS A 257 -19.41 -10.73 -0.38
CA LYS A 257 -20.62 -11.58 -0.53
C LYS A 257 -20.31 -13.08 -0.65
N ILE A 258 -19.14 -13.41 -1.20
CA ILE A 258 -18.65 -14.80 -1.23
C ILE A 258 -18.30 -15.27 0.18
N ALA A 259 -17.66 -14.43 1.00
CA ALA A 259 -17.36 -14.75 2.39
C ALA A 259 -18.62 -14.98 3.24
N GLU A 260 -19.69 -14.23 2.99
CA GLU A 260 -21.00 -14.42 3.64
C GLU A 260 -21.70 -15.72 3.22
N ASN A 261 -21.50 -16.15 1.97
CA ASN A 261 -22.19 -17.29 1.39
C ASN A 261 -21.29 -18.04 0.38
N PRO A 262 -20.34 -18.85 0.88
CA PRO A 262 -19.38 -19.59 0.06
C PRO A 262 -20.04 -20.45 -1.03
N ASP A 263 -21.20 -21.06 -0.74
CA ASP A 263 -21.96 -21.91 -1.68
C ASP A 263 -22.37 -21.18 -2.96
N LYS A 264 -22.55 -19.85 -2.92
CA LYS A 264 -22.93 -19.03 -4.06
C LYS A 264 -21.76 -18.44 -4.84
N ALA A 265 -20.52 -18.76 -4.49
CA ALA A 265 -19.36 -18.10 -5.06
C ALA A 265 -19.30 -18.15 -6.59
N TRP A 266 -19.53 -19.33 -7.16
CA TRP A 266 -19.48 -19.55 -8.61
C TRP A 266 -20.67 -18.92 -9.35
N GLU A 267 -21.79 -18.69 -8.67
CA GLU A 267 -22.91 -17.92 -9.22
C GLU A 267 -22.53 -16.43 -9.32
N LEU A 268 -21.95 -15.88 -8.25
CA LEU A 268 -21.53 -14.48 -8.17
C LEU A 268 -20.40 -14.15 -9.15
N LEU A 269 -19.46 -15.09 -9.37
CA LEU A 269 -18.32 -14.90 -10.27
C LEU A 269 -18.62 -15.23 -11.74
N LYS A 270 -19.81 -15.78 -12.04
CA LYS A 270 -20.23 -16.17 -13.39
C LYS A 270 -20.01 -15.10 -14.48
N PRO A 271 -20.26 -13.80 -14.23
CA PRO A 271 -20.03 -12.76 -15.24
C PRO A 271 -18.57 -12.67 -15.72
N TRP A 272 -17.62 -13.11 -14.90
CA TRP A 272 -16.18 -13.04 -15.17
C TRP A 272 -15.53 -14.42 -15.28
N LYS A 273 -16.31 -15.45 -15.62
CA LYS A 273 -15.85 -16.85 -15.69
C LYS A 273 -14.54 -17.04 -16.47
N ASP A 274 -14.36 -16.30 -17.58
CA ASP A 274 -13.20 -16.46 -18.46
C ASP A 274 -11.95 -15.79 -17.87
N GLU A 275 -12.15 -14.69 -17.12
CA GLU A 275 -11.11 -13.98 -16.38
C GLU A 275 -10.71 -14.74 -15.11
N ILE A 276 -11.66 -15.46 -14.49
CA ILE A 276 -11.45 -16.27 -13.29
C ILE A 276 -10.83 -17.64 -13.61
N ALA A 277 -11.13 -18.22 -14.77
CA ALA A 277 -10.68 -19.57 -15.13
C ALA A 277 -9.16 -19.82 -14.92
N PRO A 278 -8.25 -18.88 -15.23
CA PRO A 278 -6.81 -19.08 -14.99
C PRO A 278 -6.41 -19.09 -13.51
N ILE A 279 -7.22 -18.52 -12.62
CA ILE A 279 -6.94 -18.39 -11.18
C ILE A 279 -7.94 -19.17 -10.32
N LYS A 280 -8.66 -20.11 -10.93
CA LYS A 280 -9.74 -20.87 -10.30
C LYS A 280 -9.30 -21.54 -8.98
N GLU A 281 -8.08 -22.06 -8.94
CA GLU A 281 -7.51 -22.70 -7.75
C GLU A 281 -7.34 -21.71 -6.59
N HIS A 282 -6.89 -20.48 -6.86
CA HIS A 282 -6.72 -19.44 -5.84
C HIS A 282 -8.08 -18.99 -5.28
N ILE A 283 -9.10 -18.88 -6.14
CA ILE A 283 -10.48 -18.63 -5.72
C ILE A 283 -11.00 -19.76 -4.84
N ASN A 284 -10.77 -21.02 -5.24
CA ASN A 284 -11.14 -22.17 -4.42
C ASN A 284 -10.45 -22.12 -3.06
N GLU A 285 -9.15 -21.89 -3.00
CA GLU A 285 -8.41 -21.78 -1.73
C GLU A 285 -8.98 -20.70 -0.82
N PHE A 286 -9.30 -19.53 -1.38
CA PHE A 286 -9.99 -18.47 -0.65
C PHE A 286 -11.33 -18.95 -0.08
N ILE A 287 -12.18 -19.57 -0.90
CA ILE A 287 -13.48 -20.10 -0.47
C ILE A 287 -13.32 -21.13 0.65
N HIS A 288 -12.41 -22.11 0.50
CA HIS A 288 -12.18 -23.13 1.54
C HIS A 288 -11.68 -22.50 2.85
N SER A 289 -10.81 -21.47 2.78
CA SER A 289 -10.32 -20.78 3.97
C SER A 289 -11.40 -20.05 4.78
N LEU A 290 -12.58 -19.83 4.18
CA LEU A 290 -13.75 -19.24 4.84
C LEU A 290 -14.63 -20.31 5.50
N GLU A 291 -14.60 -21.54 5.01
CA GLU A 291 -15.34 -22.68 5.58
C GLU A 291 -14.66 -23.25 6.84
N ASP A 292 -13.35 -23.04 6.98
CA ASP A 292 -12.53 -23.48 8.12
C ASP A 292 -12.55 -22.49 9.32
N LYS A 293 -13.37 -21.43 9.27
CA LYS A 293 -13.58 -20.44 10.35
C LYS A 293 -14.93 -20.62 11.03
#